data_AF-A0A2R6EDN8-F1
#
_entry.id   AF-A0A2R6EDN8-F1
#
_cell.length_a   1.000
_cell.length_b   1.000
_cell.length_c   1.000
_cell.angle_alpha   90.00
_cell.angle_beta   90.00
_cell.angle_gamma   90.00
#
_symmetry.space_group_name_H-M   'P 1'
#
loop_
_entity.id
_entity.type
_entity.pdbx_description
1 polymer ?
#
loop_
_entity_poly.entity_id
_entity_poly.type
_entity_poly.pdbx_seq_one_letter_code
_entity_poly.pdbx_strand_id
1 'polypeptide(L)' 'MNETAGRSDMGIGLALLFGALAVVAAGAMAATVETQVVAAWSFAGAVVAGTLSVAVLHLYGDNR' A
#
# COMPACT_ATOMS: atom_id res chain seq x y z
N MET A 1 -6.69 -25.71 -24.17
CA MET A 1 -7.42 -24.84 -23.24
C MET A 1 -6.41 -24.09 -22.38
N ASN A 2 -5.92 -22.95 -22.87
CA ASN A 2 -5.03 -22.04 -22.12
C ASN A 2 -5.60 -20.61 -22.16
N GLU A 3 -6.92 -20.52 -22.29
CA GLU A 3 -7.67 -19.33 -22.74
C GLU A 3 -8.10 -18.42 -21.58
N THR A 4 -7.74 -18.78 -20.34
CA THR A 4 -8.06 -18.02 -19.12
C THR A 4 -6.85 -17.36 -18.45
N ALA A 5 -5.67 -17.39 -19.07
CA ALA A 5 -4.56 -16.52 -18.64
C ALA A 5 -4.85 -15.06 -19.07
N GLY A 6 -5.98 -14.52 -18.62
CA GLY A 6 -6.29 -13.12 -18.71
C GLY A 6 -5.17 -12.33 -18.05
N ARG A 7 -4.79 -11.22 -18.69
CA ARG A 7 -3.77 -10.29 -18.22
C ARG A 7 -3.95 -10.07 -16.71
N SER A 8 -2.90 -10.36 -15.93
CA SER A 8 -2.99 -10.35 -14.46
C SER A 8 -3.17 -8.92 -13.94
N ASP A 9 -4.23 -8.67 -13.16
CA ASP A 9 -4.51 -7.38 -12.48
C ASP A 9 -3.64 -7.14 -11.23
N MET A 10 -2.45 -7.74 -11.20
CA MET A 10 -1.54 -7.71 -10.05
C MET A 10 -1.19 -6.29 -9.59
N GLY A 11 -1.01 -5.35 -10.54
CA GLY A 11 -0.71 -3.96 -10.20
C GLY A 11 -1.82 -3.28 -9.38
N ILE A 12 -3.07 -3.52 -9.73
CA ILE A 12 -4.22 -2.96 -9.00
C ILE A 12 -4.35 -3.63 -7.62
N GLY A 13 -4.30 -4.97 -7.58
CA GLY A 13 -4.44 -5.70 -6.32
C GLY A 13 -3.37 -5.33 -5.30
N LEU A 14 -2.13 -5.22 -5.74
CA LEU A 14 -0.99 -4.90 -4.88
C LEU A 14 -0.99 -3.40 -4.47
N ALA A 15 -1.46 -2.50 -5.34
CA ALA A 15 -1.66 -1.11 -4.98
C ALA A 15 -2.75 -0.94 -3.90
N LEU A 16 -3.86 -1.68 -4.00
CA LEU A 16 -4.92 -1.68 -2.99
C LEU A 16 -4.44 -2.25 -1.66
N LEU A 17 -3.65 -3.34 -1.67
CA LEU A 17 -3.07 -3.91 -0.45
C LEU A 17 -2.21 -2.88 0.29
N PHE A 18 -1.24 -2.27 -0.40
CA PHE A 18 -0.35 -1.29 0.21
C PHE A 18 -1.09 0.00 0.62
N GLY A 19 -2.10 0.41 -0.16
CA GLY A 19 -2.98 1.52 0.21
C GLY A 19 -3.76 1.24 1.50
N ALA A 20 -4.32 0.03 1.65
CA ALA A 20 -5.02 -0.37 2.87
C ALA A 20 -4.07 -0.40 4.07
N LEU A 21 -2.85 -0.93 3.91
CA LEU A 21 -1.82 -0.90 4.95
C LEU A 21 -1.45 0.54 5.35
N ALA A 22 -1.35 1.45 4.38
CA ALA A 22 -1.08 2.86 4.65
C ALA A 22 -2.20 3.50 5.49
N VAL A 23 -3.47 3.21 5.17
CA VAL A 23 -4.62 3.70 5.95
C VAL A 23 -4.64 3.12 7.35
N VAL A 24 -4.37 1.83 7.52
CA VAL A 24 -4.29 1.18 8.84
C VAL A 24 -3.17 1.80 9.68
N ALA A 25 -1.98 2.00 9.10
CA ALA A 25 -0.85 2.63 9.79
C ALA A 25 -1.13 4.09 10.16
N ALA A 26 -1.80 4.85 9.29
CA ALA A 26 -2.28 6.20 9.59
C ALA A 26 -3.33 6.19 10.72
N GLY A 27 -4.23 5.21 10.73
CA GLY A 27 -5.17 4.98 11.83
C GLY A 27 -4.45 4.66 13.14
N ALA A 28 -3.39 3.84 13.10
CA ALA A 28 -2.57 3.53 14.27
C ALA A 28 -1.85 4.78 14.82
N MET A 29 -1.35 5.66 13.94
CA MET A 29 -0.81 6.96 14.34
C MET A 29 -1.87 7.79 15.09
N ALA A 30 -3.10 7.86 14.55
CA ALA A 30 -4.20 8.57 15.19
C ALA A 30 -4.65 7.94 16.52
N ALA A 31 -4.54 6.62 16.67
CA ALA A 31 -4.87 5.90 17.89
C ALA A 31 -3.78 6.02 18.98
N THR A 32 -2.54 6.34 18.62
CA THR A 32 -1.38 6.31 19.51
C THR A 32 -0.79 7.70 19.77
N VAL A 33 -1.60 8.76 19.63
CA VAL A 33 -1.17 10.17 19.73
C VAL A 33 -0.53 10.53 21.07
N GLU A 34 -0.93 9.87 22.16
CA GLU A 34 -0.36 10.10 23.49
C GLU A 34 1.08 9.54 23.60
N THR A 35 1.45 8.62 22.72
CA THR A 35 2.77 7.98 22.66
C THR A 35 3.51 8.40 21.40
N GLN A 36 4.14 9.58 21.43
CA GLN A 36 4.74 10.22 20.26
C GLN A 36 5.70 9.33 19.46
N VAL A 37 6.52 8.52 20.14
CA VAL A 37 7.46 7.61 19.47
C VAL A 37 6.72 6.56 18.64
N VAL A 38 5.64 5.98 19.18
CA VAL A 38 4.83 4.96 18.48
C VAL A 38 4.04 5.60 17.33
N ALA A 39 3.48 6.80 17.54
CA ALA A 39 2.79 7.54 16.50
C ALA A 39 3.74 7.90 15.34
N ALA A 40 4.97 8.32 15.64
CA ALA A 40 5.98 8.64 14.62
C ALA A 40 6.35 7.42 13.77
N TRP A 41 6.55 6.25 14.39
CA TRP A 41 6.80 5.01 13.67
C TRP A 41 5.58 4.55 12.84
N SER A 42 4.37 4.74 13.36
CA SER A 42 3.13 4.44 12.63
C SER A 42 2.97 5.34 11.40
N PHE A 43 3.28 6.63 11.52
CA PHE A 43 3.32 7.57 10.41
C PHE A 43 4.36 7.16 9.36
N ALA A 44 5.58 6.85 9.79
CA ALA A 44 6.64 6.39 8.89
C ALA A 44 6.21 5.13 8.12
N GLY A 45 5.56 4.18 8.80
CA GLY A 45 4.96 3.00 8.18
C GLY A 45 3.90 3.35 7.13
N ALA A 46 3.02 4.32 7.44
CA ALA A 46 2.01 4.79 6.49
C ALA A 46 2.62 5.40 5.23
N VAL A 47 3.67 6.21 5.37
CA VAL A 47 4.37 6.83 4.23
C VAL A 47 5.07 5.76 3.37
N VAL A 48 5.72 4.77 3.98
CA VAL A 48 6.36 3.68 3.24
C VAL A 48 5.32 2.83 2.51
N ALA A 49 4.23 2.45 3.16
CA ALA A 49 3.16 1.70 2.50
C ALA A 49 2.51 2.51 1.37
N GLY A 50 2.26 3.81 1.58
CA GLY A 50 1.70 4.69 0.55
C GLY A 50 2.63 4.85 -0.66
N THR A 51 3.94 5.00 -0.43
CA THR A 51 4.91 5.07 -1.53
C THR A 51 5.00 3.75 -2.29
N LEU A 52 4.96 2.59 -1.61
CA LEU A 52 4.91 1.28 -2.27
C LEU A 52 3.65 1.09 -3.11
N SER A 53 2.49 1.58 -2.65
CA SER A 53 1.24 1.54 -3.43
C SER A 53 1.42 2.21 -4.80
N VAL A 54 2.03 3.40 -4.83
CA VAL A 54 2.30 4.13 -6.07
C VAL A 54 3.39 3.45 -6.90
N ALA A 55 4.48 3.02 -6.27
CA ALA A 55 5.58 2.35 -6.97
C ALA A 55 5.08 1.11 -7.73
N VAL A 56 4.26 0.28 -7.09
CA VAL A 56 3.68 -0.92 -7.68
C VAL A 56 2.83 -0.61 -8.92
N LEU A 57 2.05 0.48 -8.91
CA LEU A 57 1.30 0.88 -10.10
C LEU A 57 2.21 1.24 -11.28
N HIS A 58 3.40 1.77 -11.02
CA HIS A 58 4.37 2.06 -12.08
C HIS A 58 5.05 0.77 -12.57
N LEU A 59 5.47 -0.12 -11.66
CA LEU A 59 6.15 -1.36 -12.03
C LEU A 59 5.24 -2.35 -12.78
N TYR A 60 3.97 -2.44 -12.40
CA TYR A 60 3.03 -3.44 -12.93
C TYR A 60 1.91 -2.84 -13.79
N GLY A 61 1.76 -1.51 -13.81
CA GLY A 61 0.72 -0.82 -14.59
C GLY A 61 1.19 -0.22 -15.91
N ASP A 62 2.50 -0.05 -16.13
CA ASP A 62 3.05 0.56 -17.36
C ASP A 62 3.28 -0.46 -18.49
N ASN A 63 3.14 -1.76 -18.21
CA ASN A 63 3.29 -2.83 -19.20
C ASN A 63 2.06 -2.97 -20.14
N ARG A 64 1.39 -1.86 -20.48
CA ARG A 64 0.14 -1.79 -21.25
C ARG A 64 0.37 -1.91 -22.74
#